data_AF-W1YUY7-F1
#
_entry.id   AF-W1YUY7-F1
#
_cell.length_a   1.000
_cell.length_b   1.000
_cell.length_c   1.000
_cell.angle_alpha   90.00
_cell.angle_beta   90.00
_cell.angle_gamma   90.00
#
_symmetry.space_group_name_H-M   'P 1'
#
loop_
_entity.id
_entity.type
_entity.pdbx_description
1 polymer ?
#
loop_
_entity_poly.entity_id
_entity_poly.type
_entity_poly.pdbx_seq_one_letter_code
_entity_poly.pdbx_strand_id
1 'polypeptide(L)' 'KKTYSALALGLAASLSLAACGSAPTDSASSGSSQAAGSSDFKACMVSDEGGFDDQSFNQSGKEGLDKAESELGVAT' A
#
# COMPACT_ATOMS: atom_id res chain seq x y z
N LYS A 1 -9.72 11.20 -39.95
CA LYS A 1 -8.69 12.13 -39.41
C LYS A 1 -8.94 12.40 -37.91
N LYS A 2 -10.07 12.99 -37.52
CA LYS A 2 -10.45 13.26 -36.11
C LYS A 2 -10.52 12.00 -35.22
N THR A 3 -10.99 10.88 -35.75
CA THR A 3 -11.12 9.60 -35.03
C THR A 3 -9.77 8.95 -34.71
N TYR A 4 -8.79 9.05 -35.61
CA TYR A 4 -7.43 8.54 -35.38
C TYR A 4 -6.68 9.32 -34.30
N SER A 5 -6.91 10.64 -34.22
CA SER A 5 -6.34 11.49 -33.16
C SER A 5 -6.94 11.17 -31.79
N ALA A 6 -8.25 10.92 -31.71
CA ALA A 6 -8.91 10.52 -30.46
C ALA A 6 -8.44 9.13 -29.99
N LEU A 7 -8.26 8.19 -30.92
CA LEU A 7 -7.75 6.85 -30.60
C LEU A 7 -6.29 6.89 -30.12
N ALA A 8 -5.44 7.70 -30.76
CA ALA A 8 -4.04 7.85 -30.36
C ALA A 8 -3.90 8.50 -28.96
N LEU A 9 -4.73 9.49 -28.65
CA LEU A 9 -4.76 10.11 -27.33
C LEU A 9 -5.26 9.15 -26.24
N GLY A 10 -6.28 8.34 -26.55
CA GLY A 10 -6.77 7.31 -25.64
C GLY A 10 -5.72 6.26 -25.29
N LEU A 11 -4.99 5.77 -26.31
CA LEU A 11 -3.90 4.79 -26.12
C LEU A 11 -2.73 5.38 -25.32
N ALA A 12 -2.34 6.63 -25.58
CA ALA A 12 -1.29 7.29 -24.81
C ALA A 12 -1.69 7.50 -23.33
N ALA A 13 -2.96 7.86 -23.07
CA ALA A 13 -3.48 8.01 -21.71
C ALA A 13 -3.54 6.68 -20.95
N SER A 14 -3.94 5.58 -21.61
CA SER A 14 -3.95 4.26 -20.96
C SER A 14 -2.54 3.75 -20.64
N LEU A 15 -1.56 3.98 -21.53
CA LEU A 15 -0.16 3.58 -21.29
C LEU A 15 0.48 4.39 -20.14
N SER A 16 0.14 5.67 -20.02
CA SER A 16 0.65 6.51 -18.92
C SER A 16 0.03 6.17 -17.57
N LEU A 17 -1.24 5.72 -17.53
CA LEU A 17 -1.87 5.26 -16.29
C LEU A 17 -1.28 3.93 -15.78
N ALA A 18 -0.92 3.03 -16.69
CA ALA A 18 -0.22 1.79 -16.36
C ALA A 18 1.25 2.03 -15.93
N ALA A 19 1.87 3.13 -16.36
CA ALA A 19 3.25 3.48 -16.02
C ALA A 19 3.44 3.98 -14.57
N CYS A 20 2.36 4.36 -13.87
CA CYS A 20 2.43 4.72 -12.45
C CYS A 20 2.53 3.50 -11.51
N GLY A 21 2.45 2.28 -12.06
CA GLY A 21 2.45 1.02 -11.31
C GLY A 21 3.69 0.14 -11.46
N SER A 22 4.76 0.58 -12.13
CA SER A 22 6.00 -0.20 -12.15
C SER A 22 6.59 -0.24 -10.74
N ALA A 23 6.56 -1.43 -10.12
CA ALA A 23 7.38 -1.70 -8.96
C ALA A 23 8.84 -1.34 -9.30
N PRO A 24 9.57 -0.63 -8.43
CA PRO A 24 10.98 -0.35 -8.65
C PRO A 24 11.72 -1.63 -9.04
N THR A 25 12.47 -1.61 -10.15
CA THR A 25 13.28 -2.75 -10.57
C THR A 25 14.30 -3.03 -9.47
N ASP A 26 14.22 -4.22 -8.90
CA ASP A 26 15.00 -4.76 -7.79
C ASP A 26 16.26 -3.96 -7.43
N SER A 27 16.11 -3.09 -6.44
CA SER A 27 16.83 -3.40 -5.22
C SER A 27 15.78 -3.93 -4.27
N ALA A 28 15.77 -5.25 -4.07
CA ALA A 28 15.42 -5.78 -2.77
C ALA A 28 16.32 -5.09 -1.75
N SER A 29 15.93 -3.88 -1.33
CA SER A 29 16.21 -3.45 0.00
C SER A 29 15.44 -4.47 0.82
N SER A 30 16.12 -5.56 1.18
CA SER A 30 15.84 -6.25 2.42
C SER A 30 15.58 -5.12 3.38
N GLY A 31 14.29 -4.92 3.71
CA GLY A 31 13.84 -3.84 4.56
C GLY A 31 14.68 -3.98 5.80
N SER A 32 15.78 -3.25 5.82
CA SER A 32 16.58 -3.12 7.01
C SER A 32 15.54 -2.62 7.98
N SER A 33 15.41 -3.32 9.10
CA SER A 33 14.85 -2.77 10.31
C SER A 33 15.70 -1.55 10.64
N GLN A 34 15.56 -0.50 9.83
CA GLN A 34 15.87 0.85 10.15
C GLN A 34 14.86 1.05 11.26
N ALA A 35 15.31 0.84 12.49
CA ALA A 35 14.66 1.39 13.65
C ALA A 35 14.42 2.84 13.24
N ALA A 36 13.18 3.11 12.80
CA ALA A 36 12.75 4.45 12.49
C ALA A 36 13.08 5.19 13.77
N GLY A 37 14.09 6.06 13.70
CA GLY A 37 14.59 6.74 14.89
C GLY A 37 13.38 7.24 15.63
N SER A 38 13.29 6.88 16.92
CA SER A 38 12.10 6.90 17.77
C SER A 38 11.33 8.21 17.74
N SER A 39 10.66 8.49 16.63
CA SER A 39 9.64 9.49 16.51
C SER A 39 8.43 8.93 17.26
N ASP A 40 7.68 9.82 17.90
CA ASP A 40 6.40 9.48 18.50
C ASP A 40 5.41 9.15 17.36
N PHE A 41 5.57 7.98 16.76
CA PHE A 41 4.77 7.48 15.67
C PHE A 41 3.66 6.59 16.23
N LYS A 42 2.42 6.98 15.95
CA LYS A 42 1.21 6.23 16.27
C LYS A 42 0.67 5.63 14.97
N ALA A 43 0.72 4.31 14.85
CA ALA A 43 0.15 3.57 13.73
C ALA A 43 -1.36 3.46 13.89
N CYS A 44 -2.14 3.75 12.85
CA CYS A 44 -3.59 3.58 12.86
C CYS A 44 -4.03 2.74 11.67
N MET A 45 -4.96 1.80 11.88
CA MET A 45 -5.63 1.05 10.81
C MET A 45 -7.09 1.47 10.71
N VAL A 46 -7.57 1.62 9.47
CA VAL A 46 -8.98 1.90 9.17
C VAL A 46 -9.54 0.68 8.45
N SER A 47 -10.68 0.17 8.93
CA SER A 47 -11.43 -0.91 8.29
C SER A 47 -12.42 -0.34 7.28
N ASP A 48 -12.71 -1.08 6.23
CA ASP A 48 -13.86 -0.82 5.35
C ASP A 48 -15.16 -1.48 5.88
N GLU A 49 -16.13 -1.71 4.99
CA GLU A 49 -17.39 -2.39 5.33
C GLU A 49 -17.15 -3.87 5.71
N GLY A 50 -17.63 -4.26 6.89
CA GLY A 50 -17.42 -5.61 7.44
C GLY A 50 -16.74 -5.57 8.81
N GLY A 51 -15.93 -4.55 9.06
CA GLY A 51 -15.23 -4.38 10.33
C GLY A 51 -14.11 -5.41 10.52
N PHE A 52 -13.53 -5.45 11.73
CA PHE A 52 -12.36 -6.28 12.02
C PHE A 52 -12.67 -7.76 12.31
N ASP A 53 -13.93 -8.15 12.48
CA ASP A 53 -14.33 -9.54 12.76
C ASP A 53 -14.94 -10.23 11.52
N ASP A 54 -14.49 -9.83 10.33
CA ASP A 54 -15.08 -10.21 9.05
C ASP A 54 -14.49 -11.48 8.42
N GLN A 55 -13.53 -12.14 9.08
CA GLN A 55 -12.79 -13.30 8.54
C GLN A 55 -12.13 -13.02 7.18
N SER A 56 -11.82 -11.75 6.93
CA SER A 56 -11.26 -11.29 5.66
C SER A 56 -10.00 -10.45 5.89
N PHE A 57 -9.66 -9.61 4.92
CA PHE A 57 -8.50 -8.75 4.94
C PHE A 57 -8.47 -7.81 6.14
N ASN A 58 -9.62 -7.28 6.60
CA ASN A 58 -9.67 -6.38 7.74
C ASN A 58 -9.19 -7.04 9.03
N GLN A 59 -9.70 -8.24 9.33
CA GLN A 59 -9.23 -9.02 10.47
C GLN A 59 -7.73 -9.30 10.38
N SER A 60 -7.27 -9.77 9.21
CA SER A 60 -5.87 -10.12 8.99
C SER A 60 -4.94 -8.92 9.20
N GLY A 61 -5.35 -7.73 8.74
CA GLY A 61 -4.60 -6.50 8.95
C GLY A 61 -4.55 -6.08 10.43
N LYS A 62 -5.67 -6.21 11.15
CA LYS A 62 -5.73 -5.87 12.58
C LYS A 62 -4.86 -6.78 13.42
N GLU A 63 -4.91 -8.10 13.18
CA GLU A 63 -4.03 -9.06 13.86
C GLU A 63 -2.55 -8.79 13.57
N GLY A 64 -2.22 -8.33 12.35
CA GLY A 64 -0.87 -7.89 12.01
C GLY A 64 -0.44 -6.64 12.77
N LEU A 65 -1.33 -5.65 12.92
CA LEU A 65 -1.07 -4.44 13.69
C LEU A 65 -0.85 -4.76 15.19
N ASP A 66 -1.68 -5.62 15.78
CA ASP A 66 -1.56 -6.05 17.19
C ASP A 66 -0.26 -6.83 17.43
N LYS A 67 0.16 -7.67 16.46
CA LYS A 67 1.47 -8.32 16.51
C LYS A 67 2.61 -7.30 16.46
N ALA A 68 2.54 -6.30 15.60
CA ALA A 68 3.56 -5.25 15.54
C ALA A 68 3.65 -4.45 16.84
N GLU A 69 2.53 -4.18 17.52
CA GLU A 69 2.54 -3.60 18.87
C GLU A 69 3.29 -4.51 19.85
N SER A 70 2.87 -5.77 19.95
CA SER A 70 3.40 -6.70 20.97
C SER A 70 4.84 -7.15 20.72
N GLU A 71 5.26 -7.33 19.47
CA GLU A 71 6.56 -7.89 19.09
C GLU A 71 7.59 -6.79 18.78
N LEU A 72 7.15 -5.65 18.24
CA LEU A 72 8.04 -4.59 17.76
C LEU A 72 7.93 -3.29 18.58
N GLY A 73 6.97 -3.19 19.50
CA GLY A 73 6.78 -2.00 20.35
C GLY A 73 6.24 -0.79 19.60
N VAL A 74 5.57 -0.99 18.47
CA VAL A 74 4.90 0.09 17.72
C VAL A 74 3.71 0.58 18.54
N ALA A 75 3.56 1.90 18.70
CA ALA A 75 2.35 2.45 19.30
C ALA A 75 1.20 2.38 18.27
N THR A 76 0.08 1.76 18.63
CA THR A 76 -1.10 1.52 17.77
C THR A 76 -2.36 2.18 18.35
#